data_AF-A0A1Y4AET9-F1
#
_entry.id   AF-A0A1Y4AET9-F1
#
_cell.length_a   1.000
_cell.length_b   1.000
_cell.length_c   1.000
_cell.angle_alpha   90.00
_cell.angle_beta   90.00
_cell.angle_gamma   90.00
#
_symmetry.space_group_name_H-M   'P 1'
#
loop_
_entity.id
_entity.type
_entity.pdbx_description
1 polymer ?
#
loop_
_entity_poly.entity_id
_entity_poly.type
_entity_poly.pdbx_seq_one_letter_code
_entity_poly.pdbx_strand_id
1 'polypeptide(L)'
;MKKYLPFWTLLISGMLFFVSCSDDNDGPNGGNGAVPQAVLDAFQSQYGQTRAEWSVKDGYAVAEFTGESGETTAWYALDDARWGMTETEIPYSALPQAIQSAIKESAYADWTPDREVDVLDRNGSEKLYVIEMKNGGVEVDLYYTEEGILVNEYVDSDGKGNDYSNYLPQTPVASASDWIEQNFPGARIVDVDVERNGTEIEIIQNGMKHEIWFDSSSTWVSTKTEYERYNIPEIVRTFVETNYPNYHIDDVDHYETATDSYYCVEIERGDYEKKIYLNEQGEEIGRPSTDVDVPSGGGAQVTSGIESFLQKNYPDAYVKERDYDDGRIEVEIIHDGREKDVVFNFNEEWLRTTYDVYPNELPDAVKTALKAEFGEDAYWGNDDCECVETPEGTFYEVEVETRGDDWDVYISAAGKIIWRED
;
A
#
# COMPACT_ATOMS: atom_id res chain seq x y z
N MET A 1 40.14 -28.00 -27.35
CA MET A 1 41.55 -27.64 -27.01
C MET A 1 41.45 -26.34 -26.23
N LYS A 2 41.84 -26.15 -24.95
CA LYS A 2 42.76 -26.75 -23.97
C LYS A 2 42.03 -26.65 -22.58
N LYS A 3 41.83 -27.70 -21.77
CA LYS A 3 42.60 -28.14 -20.56
C LYS A 3 43.34 -26.99 -19.83
N TYR A 4 43.27 -26.71 -18.52
CA TYR A 4 43.29 -27.50 -17.25
C TYR A 4 42.69 -26.60 -16.11
N LEU A 5 41.79 -26.99 -15.17
CA LEU A 5 41.92 -27.69 -13.86
C LEU A 5 43.07 -27.21 -12.90
N PRO A 6 42.96 -27.38 -11.56
CA PRO A 6 42.29 -26.56 -10.51
C PRO A 6 43.30 -26.06 -9.44
N PHE A 7 42.92 -25.16 -8.51
CA PHE A 7 43.71 -24.93 -7.29
C PHE A 7 42.82 -24.66 -6.08
N TRP A 8 42.83 -25.62 -5.15
CA TRP A 8 42.49 -25.44 -3.74
C TRP A 8 43.59 -24.61 -3.06
N THR A 9 43.22 -23.57 -2.29
CA THR A 9 43.91 -23.26 -1.02
C THR A 9 42.97 -22.53 -0.06
N LEU A 10 42.82 -23.11 1.13
CA LEU A 10 42.23 -22.54 2.33
C LEU A 10 43.28 -21.65 3.05
N LEU A 11 42.80 -20.69 3.85
CA LEU A 11 43.37 -20.09 5.08
C LEU A 11 44.09 -18.72 5.07
N ILE A 12 43.49 -17.81 5.88
CA ILE A 12 44.05 -16.98 6.97
C ILE A 12 44.36 -15.49 6.72
N SER A 13 43.64 -14.68 7.53
CA SER A 13 44.00 -13.44 8.22
C SER A 13 43.93 -12.10 7.49
N GLY A 14 43.08 -11.24 8.08
CA GLY A 14 43.08 -9.80 7.96
C GLY A 14 42.32 -9.13 9.11
N MET A 15 42.57 -9.56 10.36
CA MET A 15 42.19 -8.78 11.55
C MET A 15 42.98 -7.46 11.54
N LEU A 16 42.28 -6.33 11.51
CA LEU A 16 42.84 -5.05 11.93
C LEU A 16 42.41 -4.79 13.37
N PHE A 17 43.31 -5.11 14.29
CA PHE A 17 43.29 -4.63 15.66
C PHE A 17 43.65 -3.14 15.69
N PHE A 18 42.79 -2.32 16.30
CA PHE A 18 43.26 -1.25 17.18
C PHE A 18 42.76 -1.56 18.58
N VAL A 19 43.67 -1.99 19.45
CA VAL A 19 43.49 -2.01 20.91
C VAL A 19 44.41 -0.94 21.47
N SER A 20 43.90 -0.12 22.38
CA SER A 20 44.74 0.52 23.39
C SER A 20 43.99 0.63 24.72
N CYS A 21 44.17 -0.44 25.52
CA CYS A 21 44.45 -0.52 26.97
C CYS A 21 43.56 0.29 27.93
N SER A 22 42.67 -0.34 28.72
CA SER A 22 42.85 -1.26 29.88
C SER A 22 43.27 -0.54 31.17
N ASP A 23 42.31 -0.38 32.09
CA ASP A 23 42.53 -0.55 33.53
C ASP A 23 41.24 -1.06 34.19
N ASP A 24 41.41 -2.07 35.03
CA ASP A 24 40.40 -2.95 35.60
C ASP A 24 39.41 -2.25 36.56
N ASN A 25 38.12 -2.51 36.37
CA ASN A 25 37.17 -2.57 37.48
C ASN A 25 35.95 -3.44 37.11
N ASP A 26 35.98 -4.69 37.56
CA ASP A 26 34.89 -5.65 37.46
C ASP A 26 33.68 -5.19 38.31
N GLY A 27 32.64 -4.73 37.63
CA GLY A 27 31.29 -4.50 38.16
C GLY A 27 30.26 -4.71 37.02
N PRO A 28 28.95 -4.87 37.31
CA PRO A 28 27.91 -5.08 36.30
C PRO A 28 27.59 -3.76 35.61
N ASN A 29 28.57 -3.20 34.91
CA ASN A 29 28.43 -1.97 34.15
C ASN A 29 28.56 -2.31 32.67
N GLY A 30 27.46 -2.08 31.95
CA GLY A 30 27.42 -2.13 30.49
C GLY A 30 28.50 -1.23 29.90
N GLY A 31 29.19 -1.74 28.89
CA GLY A 31 29.95 -0.87 28.00
C GLY A 31 29.00 0.02 27.20
N ASN A 32 29.44 1.25 26.95
CA ASN A 32 28.85 2.30 26.11
C ASN A 32 27.76 3.18 26.73
N GLY A 33 28.17 4.36 27.20
CA GLY A 33 27.25 5.47 27.45
C GLY A 33 26.50 5.86 26.18
N ALA A 34 25.17 5.68 26.23
CA ALA A 34 24.12 6.26 25.36
C ALA A 34 22.73 5.86 25.90
N VAL A 35 22.61 4.67 26.50
CA VAL A 35 21.38 4.17 27.14
C VAL A 35 21.29 4.64 28.60
N PRO A 36 20.18 5.29 29.03
CA PRO A 36 19.99 5.72 30.42
C PRO A 36 19.97 4.56 31.42
N GLN A 37 20.48 4.77 32.64
CA GLN A 37 20.46 3.74 33.70
C GLN A 37 19.03 3.24 34.01
N ALA A 38 18.03 4.14 33.96
CA ALA A 38 16.64 3.77 34.17
C ALA A 38 16.15 2.72 33.15
N VAL A 39 16.58 2.81 31.89
CA VAL A 39 16.29 1.81 30.85
C VAL A 39 16.96 0.49 31.17
N LEU A 40 18.24 0.51 31.55
CA LEU A 40 18.97 -0.70 31.94
C LEU A 40 18.32 -1.40 33.14
N ASP A 41 17.86 -0.63 34.12
CA ASP A 41 17.16 -1.14 35.30
C ASP A 41 15.78 -1.73 34.92
N ALA A 42 15.04 -1.08 34.02
CA ALA A 42 13.77 -1.58 33.50
C ALA A 42 13.95 -2.91 32.75
N PHE A 43 14.96 -2.99 31.87
CA PHE A 43 15.33 -4.22 31.17
C PHE A 43 15.71 -5.34 32.14
N GLN A 44 16.57 -5.07 33.12
CA GLN A 44 16.96 -6.08 34.12
C GLN A 44 15.78 -6.51 35.01
N SER A 45 14.81 -5.63 35.24
CA SER A 45 13.58 -5.98 35.94
C SER A 45 12.72 -6.96 35.13
N GLN A 46 12.74 -6.88 33.80
CA GLN A 46 11.94 -7.72 32.90
C GLN A 46 12.64 -9.03 32.55
N TYR A 47 13.95 -8.99 32.29
CA TYR A 47 14.73 -10.13 31.79
C TYR A 47 15.82 -10.61 32.76
N GLY A 48 15.84 -10.13 34.00
CA GLY A 48 16.77 -10.58 35.03
C GLY A 48 18.21 -10.15 34.76
N GLN A 49 19.15 -11.10 34.82
CA GLN A 49 20.59 -10.84 34.64
C GLN A 49 21.07 -11.12 33.20
N THR A 50 20.12 -11.16 32.25
CA THR A 50 20.41 -11.32 30.82
C THR A 50 21.26 -10.17 30.32
N ARG A 51 22.18 -10.47 29.40
CA ARG A 51 23.01 -9.47 28.73
C ARG A 51 22.41 -9.20 27.36
N ALA A 52 22.35 -7.93 26.99
CA ALA A 52 21.92 -7.49 25.68
C ALA A 52 22.99 -6.65 25.01
N GLU A 53 23.00 -6.70 23.68
CA GLU A 53 23.62 -5.70 22.83
C GLU A 53 22.64 -4.53 22.68
N TRP A 54 23.15 -3.31 22.76
CA TRP A 54 22.30 -2.12 22.82
C TRP A 54 22.57 -1.20 21.64
N SER A 55 21.48 -0.72 21.03
CA SER A 55 21.48 0.39 20.08
C SER A 55 20.45 1.45 20.48
N VAL A 56 20.45 2.58 19.79
CA VAL A 56 19.49 3.67 20.00
C VAL A 56 18.94 4.11 18.64
N LYS A 57 17.62 4.06 18.49
CA LYS A 57 16.92 4.39 17.25
C LYS A 57 15.56 5.01 17.57
N ASP A 58 15.21 6.10 16.87
CA ASP A 58 13.89 6.75 16.89
C ASP A 58 13.29 7.02 18.28
N GLY A 59 14.13 7.43 19.24
CA GLY A 59 13.69 7.74 20.61
C GLY A 59 13.63 6.54 21.56
N TYR A 60 14.03 5.36 21.09
CA TYR A 60 14.09 4.12 21.87
C TYR A 60 15.52 3.62 22.01
N ALA A 61 15.80 3.03 23.17
CA ALA A 61 16.91 2.09 23.33
C ALA A 61 16.42 0.69 22.93
N VAL A 62 17.18 0.03 22.07
CA VAL A 62 16.87 -1.29 21.53
C VAL A 62 17.87 -2.29 22.11
N ALA A 63 17.36 -3.34 22.74
CA ALA A 63 18.13 -4.41 23.35
C ALA A 63 17.96 -5.71 22.55
N GLU A 64 19.04 -6.18 21.95
CA GLU A 64 19.10 -7.48 21.26
C GLU A 64 19.76 -8.51 22.17
N PHE A 65 19.11 -9.65 22.38
CA PHE A 65 19.60 -10.71 23.27
C PHE A 65 18.95 -12.06 22.95
N THR A 66 19.50 -13.13 23.52
CA THR A 66 18.86 -14.45 23.47
C THR A 66 17.97 -14.63 24.69
N GLY A 67 16.65 -14.68 24.47
CA GLY A 67 15.64 -14.94 25.49
C GLY A 67 15.41 -16.44 25.73
N GLU A 68 14.32 -16.77 26.43
CA GLU A 68 13.92 -18.19 26.64
C GLU A 68 13.44 -18.86 25.34
N SER A 69 12.85 -18.07 24.43
CA SER A 69 12.23 -18.57 23.19
C SER A 69 13.15 -18.53 21.96
N GLY A 70 14.27 -17.81 22.01
CA GLY A 70 15.13 -17.62 20.84
C GLY A 70 15.79 -16.24 20.84
N GLU A 71 16.05 -15.73 19.64
CA GLU A 71 16.44 -14.32 19.46
C GLU A 71 15.29 -13.41 19.94
N THR A 72 15.65 -12.28 20.53
CA THR A 72 14.69 -11.38 21.17
C THR A 72 15.19 -9.96 21.10
N THR A 73 14.30 -9.08 20.66
CA THR A 73 14.55 -7.65 20.60
C THR A 73 13.56 -6.92 21.51
N ALA A 74 14.04 -6.01 22.35
CA ALA A 74 13.18 -5.23 23.25
C ALA A 74 13.45 -3.74 23.13
N TRP A 75 12.38 -2.95 23.03
CA TRP A 75 12.45 -1.49 22.90
C TRP A 75 11.98 -0.82 24.18
N TYR A 76 12.77 0.14 24.65
CA TYR A 76 12.44 0.98 25.80
C TYR A 76 12.56 2.45 25.43
N ALA A 77 11.54 3.24 25.73
CA ALA A 77 11.56 4.67 25.46
C ALA A 77 12.67 5.35 26.28
N LEU A 78 13.45 6.22 25.64
CA LEU A 78 14.62 6.85 26.27
C LEU A 78 14.26 7.89 27.34
N ASP A 79 13.07 8.47 27.26
CA ASP A 79 12.62 9.59 28.09
C ASP A 79 12.10 9.13 29.46
N ASP A 80 11.36 8.03 29.52
CA ASP A 80 10.72 7.53 30.73
C ASP A 80 11.07 6.07 31.08
N ALA A 81 11.90 5.41 30.27
CA ALA A 81 12.26 3.99 30.40
C ALA A 81 11.07 3.02 30.33
N ARG A 82 9.93 3.46 29.78
CA ARG A 82 8.77 2.62 29.56
C ARG A 82 9.08 1.57 28.51
N TRP A 83 8.75 0.32 28.81
CA TRP A 83 8.76 -0.75 27.84
C TRP A 83 7.80 -0.42 26.70
N GLY A 84 8.29 -0.45 25.47
CA GLY A 84 7.52 -0.22 24.26
C GLY A 84 7.07 -1.53 23.64
N MET A 85 8.03 -2.37 23.25
CA MET A 85 7.76 -3.60 22.52
C MET A 85 8.77 -4.68 22.87
N THR A 86 8.36 -5.94 22.73
CA THR A 86 9.27 -7.09 22.62
C THR A 86 8.89 -7.87 21.36
N GLU A 87 9.87 -8.13 20.52
CA GLU A 87 9.80 -9.07 19.42
C GLU A 87 10.44 -10.38 19.90
N THR A 88 9.74 -11.49 19.69
CA THR A 88 10.27 -12.83 19.92
C THR A 88 9.89 -13.75 18.78
N GLU A 89 10.79 -14.65 18.42
CA GLU A 89 10.49 -15.73 17.48
C GLU A 89 9.79 -16.90 18.18
N ILE A 90 8.79 -17.49 17.50
CA ILE A 90 8.22 -18.79 17.83
C ILE A 90 8.23 -19.70 16.60
N PRO A 91 8.29 -21.04 16.75
CA PRO A 91 8.13 -21.91 15.59
C PRO A 91 6.68 -21.81 15.06
N TYR A 92 6.48 -21.83 13.73
CA TYR A 92 5.14 -21.79 13.10
C TYR A 92 4.13 -22.77 13.73
N SER A 93 4.61 -23.96 14.13
CA SER A 93 3.76 -24.97 14.79
C SER A 93 3.19 -24.56 16.16
N ALA A 94 3.73 -23.51 16.78
CA ALA A 94 3.27 -22.95 18.05
C ALA A 94 2.29 -21.78 17.88
N LEU A 95 1.95 -21.38 16.64
CA LEU A 95 0.93 -20.38 16.37
C LEU A 95 -0.40 -20.74 17.07
N PRO A 96 -1.12 -19.75 17.61
CA PRO A 96 -2.51 -19.91 18.02
C PRO A 96 -3.34 -20.65 16.97
N GLN A 97 -4.23 -21.53 17.43
CA GLN A 97 -5.06 -22.35 16.53
C GLN A 97 -5.98 -21.49 15.64
N ALA A 98 -6.40 -20.32 16.12
CA ALA A 98 -7.23 -19.39 15.36
C ALA A 98 -6.49 -18.87 14.13
N ILE A 99 -5.25 -18.40 14.27
CA ILE A 99 -4.38 -17.98 13.15
C ILE A 99 -4.17 -19.12 12.15
N GLN A 100 -3.85 -20.33 12.63
CA GLN A 100 -3.69 -21.48 11.74
C GLN A 100 -4.96 -21.85 10.97
N SER A 101 -6.14 -21.48 11.48
CA SER A 101 -7.42 -21.73 10.82
C SER A 101 -7.71 -20.62 9.82
N ALA A 102 -7.46 -19.36 10.19
CA ALA A 102 -7.56 -18.20 9.29
C ALA A 102 -6.68 -18.37 8.04
N ILE A 103 -5.40 -18.72 8.20
CA ILE A 103 -4.49 -18.94 7.06
C ILE A 103 -5.02 -20.04 6.13
N LYS A 104 -5.55 -21.14 6.66
CA LYS A 104 -6.11 -22.25 5.85
C LYS A 104 -7.36 -21.87 5.07
N GLU A 105 -8.05 -20.82 5.50
CA GLU A 105 -9.26 -20.31 4.87
C GLU A 105 -8.98 -19.09 3.96
N SER A 106 -7.74 -18.60 3.97
CA SER A 106 -7.27 -17.44 3.18
C SER A 106 -6.72 -17.83 1.80
N ALA A 107 -6.40 -16.82 0.98
CA ALA A 107 -5.66 -16.97 -0.28
C ALA A 107 -4.25 -17.59 -0.10
N TYR A 108 -3.72 -17.58 1.11
CA TYR A 108 -2.39 -18.09 1.46
C TYR A 108 -2.38 -19.56 1.88
N ALA A 109 -3.51 -20.26 1.83
CA ALA A 109 -3.64 -21.63 2.33
C ALA A 109 -2.64 -22.63 1.69
N ASP A 110 -2.29 -22.41 0.42
CA ASP A 110 -1.34 -23.23 -0.34
C ASP A 110 0.10 -22.69 -0.37
N TRP A 111 0.35 -21.56 0.31
CA TRP A 111 1.69 -20.96 0.41
C TRP A 111 2.54 -21.65 1.47
N THR A 112 3.87 -21.54 1.37
CA THR A 112 4.79 -22.15 2.34
C THR A 112 5.15 -21.14 3.42
N PRO A 113 4.79 -21.37 4.69
CA PRO A 113 5.23 -20.49 5.77
C PRO A 113 6.73 -20.63 6.03
N ASP A 114 7.37 -19.57 6.50
CA ASP A 114 8.67 -19.71 7.15
C ASP A 114 8.55 -20.51 8.46
N ARG A 115 9.70 -20.97 8.97
CA ARG A 115 9.78 -21.83 10.15
C ARG A 115 9.55 -21.08 11.44
N GLU A 116 9.99 -19.84 11.46
CA GLU A 116 9.89 -18.90 12.56
C GLU A 116 8.78 -17.89 12.24
N VAL A 117 8.17 -17.38 13.30
CA VAL A 117 7.09 -16.41 13.29
C VAL A 117 7.45 -15.38 14.34
N ASP A 118 7.42 -14.12 13.96
CA ASP A 118 7.69 -13.04 14.88
C ASP A 118 6.45 -12.68 15.67
N VAL A 119 6.62 -12.49 16.98
CA VAL A 119 5.55 -12.12 17.90
C VAL A 119 5.89 -10.78 18.51
N LEU A 120 5.06 -9.79 18.21
CA LEU A 120 5.19 -8.42 18.71
C LEU A 120 4.28 -8.25 19.94
N ASP A 121 4.86 -8.31 21.14
CA ASP A 121 4.19 -7.92 22.38
C ASP A 121 4.42 -6.43 22.61
N ARG A 122 3.34 -5.65 22.72
CA ARG A 122 3.40 -4.18 22.62
C ARG A 122 2.65 -3.53 23.77
N ASN A 123 3.26 -2.50 24.36
CA ASN A 123 2.72 -1.85 25.54
C ASN A 123 1.44 -1.06 25.25
N GLY A 124 0.30 -1.62 25.63
CA GLY A 124 -1.01 -0.97 25.47
C GLY A 124 -1.60 -1.08 24.07
N SER A 125 -0.95 -1.84 23.17
CA SER A 125 -1.41 -2.12 21.81
C SER A 125 -1.60 -3.63 21.60
N GLU A 126 -2.26 -3.99 20.51
CA GLU A 126 -2.59 -5.36 20.18
C GLU A 126 -1.33 -6.21 19.96
N LYS A 127 -1.34 -7.44 20.48
CA LYS A 127 -0.27 -8.40 20.19
C LYS A 127 -0.41 -8.90 18.76
N LEU A 128 0.68 -8.85 18.00
CA LEU A 128 0.70 -9.29 16.60
C LEU A 128 1.60 -10.50 16.41
N TYR A 129 1.20 -11.37 15.50
CA TYR A 129 1.97 -12.49 14.98
C TYR A 129 2.24 -12.22 13.50
N VAL A 130 3.51 -12.12 13.13
CA VAL A 130 3.95 -11.84 11.76
C VAL A 130 4.39 -13.14 11.12
N ILE A 131 3.69 -13.56 10.08
CA ILE A 131 3.94 -14.81 9.37
C ILE A 131 4.38 -14.50 7.95
N GLU A 132 5.64 -14.78 7.64
CA GLU A 132 6.14 -14.78 6.27
C GLU A 132 5.61 -16.02 5.51
N MET A 133 4.90 -15.79 4.41
CA MET A 133 4.42 -16.82 3.50
C MET A 133 5.11 -16.69 2.15
N LYS A 134 5.60 -17.80 1.60
CA LYS A 134 6.42 -17.81 0.37
C LYS A 134 5.77 -18.67 -0.71
N ASN A 135 5.66 -18.13 -1.92
CA ASN A 135 5.19 -18.84 -3.10
C ASN A 135 5.81 -18.29 -4.38
N GLY A 136 6.38 -19.16 -5.22
CA GLY A 136 6.86 -18.76 -6.55
C GLY A 136 7.97 -17.69 -6.58
N GLY A 137 8.65 -17.43 -5.45
CA GLY A 137 9.64 -16.35 -5.32
C GLY A 137 9.06 -15.01 -4.85
N VAL A 138 7.78 -14.98 -4.52
CA VAL A 138 7.11 -13.90 -3.80
C VAL A 138 7.04 -14.27 -2.32
N GLU A 139 7.22 -13.27 -1.47
CA GLU A 139 7.09 -13.34 -0.03
C GLU A 139 6.04 -12.33 0.43
N VAL A 140 5.24 -12.70 1.41
CA VAL A 140 4.22 -11.82 2.00
C VAL A 140 4.23 -11.98 3.51
N ASP A 141 4.21 -10.85 4.21
CA ASP A 141 4.14 -10.78 5.66
C ASP A 141 2.70 -10.59 6.09
N LEU A 142 2.15 -11.56 6.81
CA LEU A 142 0.78 -11.51 7.33
C LEU A 142 0.80 -11.19 8.82
N TYR A 143 0.14 -10.11 9.21
CA TYR A 143 0.06 -9.66 10.60
C TYR A 143 -1.29 -10.08 11.18
N TYR A 144 -1.28 -11.00 12.14
CA TYR A 144 -2.48 -11.52 12.77
C TYR A 144 -2.56 -11.17 14.25
N THR A 145 -3.78 -10.95 14.76
CA THR A 145 -4.04 -11.00 16.20
C THR A 145 -4.02 -12.45 16.71
N GLU A 146 -3.94 -12.65 18.03
CA GLU A 146 -4.02 -14.00 18.64
C GLU A 146 -5.32 -14.74 18.26
N GLU A 147 -6.40 -14.00 18.01
CA GLU A 147 -7.71 -14.52 17.58
C GLU A 147 -7.81 -14.84 16.09
N GLY A 148 -6.74 -14.65 15.31
CA GLY A 148 -6.73 -14.98 13.88
C GLY A 148 -7.39 -13.94 12.98
N ILE A 149 -7.49 -12.69 13.43
CA ILE A 149 -7.93 -11.56 12.59
C ILE A 149 -6.70 -11.03 11.85
N LEU A 150 -6.76 -10.97 10.51
CA LEU A 150 -5.71 -10.37 9.70
C LEU A 150 -5.82 -8.85 9.85
N VAL A 151 -4.73 -8.18 10.23
CA VAL A 151 -4.73 -6.71 10.40
C VAL A 151 -3.93 -5.99 9.34
N ASN A 152 -2.86 -6.60 8.84
CA ASN A 152 -2.02 -6.03 7.80
C ASN A 152 -1.38 -7.13 6.94
N GLU A 153 -1.09 -6.77 5.70
CA GLU A 153 -0.43 -7.62 4.72
C GLU A 153 0.58 -6.76 3.94
N TYR A 154 1.82 -7.24 3.82
CA TYR A 154 2.83 -6.58 2.99
C TYR A 154 3.54 -7.57 2.09
N VAL A 155 3.59 -7.28 0.80
CA VAL A 155 4.39 -8.08 -0.14
C VAL A 155 5.85 -7.67 0.00
N ASP A 156 6.67 -8.54 0.58
CA ASP A 156 8.12 -8.34 0.62
C ASP A 156 8.73 -8.70 -0.74
N SER A 157 9.30 -7.70 -1.41
CA SER A 157 9.96 -7.83 -2.70
C SER A 157 11.48 -7.68 -2.63
N ASP A 158 12.04 -7.30 -1.47
CA ASP A 158 13.46 -7.01 -1.33
C ASP A 158 14.21 -7.91 -0.33
N GLY A 159 13.49 -8.74 0.44
CA GLY A 159 14.05 -9.77 1.31
C GLY A 159 14.86 -9.18 2.47
N LYS A 160 14.57 -7.93 2.84
CA LYS A 160 15.17 -7.30 4.02
C LYS A 160 14.22 -7.47 5.19
N GLY A 161 14.74 -8.04 6.27
CA GLY A 161 14.01 -8.13 7.52
C GLY A 161 13.47 -6.76 7.98
N ASN A 162 12.22 -6.76 8.40
CA ASN A 162 11.56 -5.62 8.99
C ASN A 162 12.07 -5.42 10.42
N ASP A 163 12.39 -4.18 10.81
CA ASP A 163 12.82 -3.89 12.19
C ASP A 163 11.65 -3.53 13.13
N TYR A 164 10.42 -3.65 12.62
CA TYR A 164 9.14 -3.45 13.30
C TYR A 164 8.99 -2.10 14.01
N SER A 165 9.88 -1.14 13.75
CA SER A 165 9.89 0.15 14.45
C SER A 165 8.61 0.96 14.22
N ASN A 166 7.94 0.76 13.07
CA ASN A 166 6.64 1.37 12.78
C ASN A 166 5.53 0.87 13.72
N TYR A 167 5.63 -0.36 14.24
CA TYR A 167 4.65 -0.94 15.16
C TYR A 167 4.87 -0.58 16.63
N LEU A 168 5.88 0.25 16.95
CA LEU A 168 6.09 0.72 18.32
C LEU A 168 4.83 1.42 18.83
N PRO A 169 4.39 1.13 20.06
CA PRO A 169 3.09 1.59 20.53
C PRO A 169 3.07 3.12 20.64
N GLN A 170 2.19 3.70 19.83
CA GLN A 170 1.83 5.11 19.90
C GLN A 170 0.53 5.27 20.68
N THR A 171 0.42 6.37 21.43
CA THR A 171 -0.81 6.71 22.15
C THR A 171 -1.57 7.76 21.37
N PRO A 172 -2.82 7.52 20.97
CA PRO A 172 -3.63 8.54 20.36
C PRO A 172 -3.72 9.78 21.25
N VAL A 173 -3.96 10.94 20.63
CA VAL A 173 -4.28 12.14 21.39
C VAL A 173 -5.56 11.93 22.21
N ALA A 174 -5.64 12.58 23.38
CA ALA A 174 -6.70 12.31 24.35
C ALA A 174 -8.13 12.42 23.78
N SER A 175 -8.39 13.35 22.86
CA SER A 175 -9.71 13.48 22.24
C SER A 175 -10.08 12.30 21.35
N ALA A 176 -9.11 11.74 20.62
CA ALA A 176 -9.32 10.54 19.81
C ALA A 176 -9.50 9.31 20.71
N SER A 177 -8.68 9.16 21.77
CA SER A 177 -8.87 8.10 22.78
C SER A 177 -10.24 8.15 23.45
N ASP A 178 -10.69 9.34 23.87
CA ASP A 178 -12.00 9.53 24.49
C ASP A 178 -13.14 9.19 23.51
N TRP A 179 -12.99 9.56 22.24
CA TRP A 179 -13.96 9.22 21.20
C TRP A 179 -14.01 7.71 20.94
N ILE A 180 -12.86 7.05 20.85
CA ILE A 180 -12.77 5.59 20.69
C ILE A 180 -13.38 4.88 21.88
N GLU A 181 -13.07 5.25 23.12
CA GLU A 181 -13.68 4.62 24.30
C GLU A 181 -15.20 4.84 24.37
N GLN A 182 -15.70 5.97 23.86
CA GLN A 182 -17.12 6.26 23.80
C GLN A 182 -17.86 5.44 22.74
N ASN A 183 -17.30 5.29 21.54
CA ASN A 183 -17.97 4.67 20.38
C ASN A 183 -17.60 3.18 20.22
N PHE A 184 -16.38 2.83 20.60
CA PHE A 184 -15.82 1.48 20.55
C PHE A 184 -15.31 1.04 21.94
N PRO A 185 -16.18 0.98 22.97
CA PRO A 185 -15.76 0.69 24.35
C PRO A 185 -15.04 -0.66 24.43
N GLY A 186 -13.85 -0.66 25.05
CA GLY A 186 -13.02 -1.85 25.18
C GLY A 186 -12.31 -2.31 23.90
N ALA A 187 -12.26 -1.47 22.87
CA ALA A 187 -11.46 -1.74 21.68
C ALA A 187 -9.96 -1.86 22.02
N ARG A 188 -9.26 -2.67 21.24
CA ARG A 188 -7.81 -2.85 21.33
C ARG A 188 -7.16 -2.10 20.17
N ILE A 189 -6.20 -1.22 20.45
CA ILE A 189 -5.51 -0.43 19.42
C ILE A 189 -4.49 -1.32 18.72
N VAL A 190 -4.56 -1.41 17.39
CA VAL A 190 -3.57 -2.10 16.56
C VAL A 190 -2.47 -1.14 16.19
N ASP A 191 -2.82 -0.01 15.59
CA ASP A 191 -1.86 0.99 15.13
C ASP A 191 -2.41 2.42 15.25
N VAL A 192 -1.49 3.38 15.25
CA VAL A 192 -1.80 4.81 15.23
C VAL A 192 -0.85 5.50 14.27
N ASP A 193 -1.37 5.85 13.11
CA ASP A 193 -0.61 6.51 12.06
C ASP A 193 -0.92 7.98 12.00
N VAL A 194 0.03 8.78 12.49
CA VAL A 194 -0.08 10.25 12.47
C VAL A 194 0.44 10.77 11.14
N GLU A 195 -0.49 11.16 10.27
CA GLU A 195 -0.19 11.81 9.00
C GLU A 195 -0.23 13.34 9.09
N ARG A 196 0.10 14.02 7.98
CA ARG A 196 0.10 15.48 7.91
C ARG A 196 -1.32 16.08 7.99
N ASN A 197 -2.30 15.39 7.45
CA ASN A 197 -3.70 15.80 7.30
C ASN A 197 -4.64 15.21 8.37
N GLY A 198 -4.18 14.21 9.12
CA GLY A 198 -5.02 13.51 10.08
C GLY A 198 -4.25 12.46 10.89
N THR A 199 -5.01 11.61 11.56
CA THR A 199 -4.50 10.46 12.26
C THR A 199 -5.44 9.29 11.98
N GLU A 200 -4.88 8.22 11.42
CA GLU A 200 -5.58 6.95 11.34
C GLU A 200 -5.32 6.15 12.61
N ILE A 201 -6.38 5.53 13.14
CA ILE A 201 -6.25 4.64 14.28
C ILE A 201 -6.93 3.33 13.92
N GLU A 202 -6.13 2.28 13.84
CA GLU A 202 -6.62 0.93 13.66
C GLU A 202 -6.98 0.31 15.00
N ILE A 203 -8.17 -0.28 15.10
CA ILE A 203 -8.63 -0.98 16.30
C ILE A 203 -9.24 -2.33 15.99
N ILE A 204 -9.21 -3.24 16.97
CA ILE A 204 -10.05 -4.43 16.99
C ILE A 204 -11.20 -4.21 17.97
N GLN A 205 -12.42 -4.37 17.47
CA GLN A 205 -13.62 -4.43 18.31
C GLN A 205 -14.58 -5.48 17.78
N ASN A 206 -15.12 -6.31 18.69
CA ASN A 206 -16.09 -7.37 18.38
C ASN A 206 -15.61 -8.37 17.32
N GLY A 207 -14.30 -8.60 17.23
CA GLY A 207 -13.70 -9.52 16.27
C GLY A 207 -13.59 -8.98 14.84
N MET A 208 -13.63 -7.65 14.68
CA MET A 208 -13.49 -6.97 13.40
C MET A 208 -12.43 -5.86 13.52
N LYS A 209 -11.69 -5.65 12.43
CA LYS A 209 -10.81 -4.48 12.26
C LYS A 209 -11.67 -3.26 11.94
N HIS A 210 -11.31 -2.14 12.56
CA HIS A 210 -11.84 -0.82 12.20
C HIS A 210 -10.68 0.13 11.97
N GLU A 211 -10.72 0.87 10.88
CA GLU A 211 -9.80 1.98 10.58
C GLU A 211 -10.57 3.28 10.82
N ILE A 212 -10.14 4.07 11.80
CA ILE A 212 -10.82 5.29 12.20
C ILE A 212 -9.96 6.49 11.83
N TRP A 213 -10.47 7.32 10.92
CA TRP A 213 -9.79 8.53 10.49
C TRP A 213 -10.23 9.74 11.33
N PHE A 214 -9.26 10.45 11.89
CA PHE A 214 -9.44 11.74 12.54
C PHE A 214 -8.74 12.83 11.72
N ASP A 215 -9.35 14.00 11.59
CA ASP A 215 -8.69 15.14 10.93
C ASP A 215 -7.55 15.72 11.78
N SER A 216 -6.80 16.67 11.22
CA SER A 216 -5.73 17.41 11.95
C SER A 216 -6.19 18.14 13.23
N SER A 217 -7.48 18.32 13.45
CA SER A 217 -8.07 18.84 14.69
C SER A 217 -8.54 17.74 15.64
N SER A 218 -8.22 16.48 15.32
CA SER A 218 -8.58 15.26 16.05
C SER A 218 -10.10 15.07 16.18
N THR A 219 -10.83 15.52 15.15
CA THR A 219 -12.26 15.28 15.00
C THR A 219 -12.46 14.04 14.15
N TRP A 220 -13.37 13.14 14.57
CA TRP A 220 -13.72 11.97 13.78
C TRP A 220 -14.27 12.38 12.42
N VAL A 221 -13.82 11.69 11.38
CA VAL A 221 -14.17 11.95 10.00
C VAL A 221 -14.85 10.73 9.39
N SER A 222 -14.24 9.56 9.55
CA SER A 222 -14.78 8.30 9.04
C SER A 222 -14.35 7.11 9.87
N THR A 223 -15.15 6.05 9.80
CA THR A 223 -14.78 4.70 10.23
C THR A 223 -14.99 3.75 9.07
N LYS A 224 -14.00 2.93 8.77
CA LYS A 224 -14.13 1.74 7.92
C LYS A 224 -14.14 0.51 8.83
N THR A 225 -15.10 -0.38 8.65
CA THR A 225 -15.14 -1.69 9.31
C THR A 225 -14.95 -2.78 8.26
N GLU A 226 -13.94 -3.62 8.45
CA GLU A 226 -13.64 -4.73 7.53
C GLU A 226 -14.42 -5.98 7.95
N TYR A 227 -15.14 -6.57 6.99
CA TYR A 227 -15.90 -7.79 7.18
C TYR A 227 -15.17 -9.00 6.62
N GLU A 228 -14.69 -9.84 7.54
CA GLU A 228 -14.29 -11.21 7.26
C GLU A 228 -15.39 -12.02 6.55
N ARG A 229 -14.99 -12.98 5.72
CA ARG A 229 -15.90 -13.86 4.94
C ARG A 229 -17.10 -14.41 5.72
N TYR A 230 -16.93 -14.75 7.00
CA TYR A 230 -17.97 -15.34 7.85
C TYR A 230 -18.93 -14.33 8.50
N ASN A 231 -18.56 -13.05 8.56
CA ASN A 231 -19.36 -12.02 9.23
C ASN A 231 -20.04 -11.04 8.25
N ILE A 232 -19.83 -11.19 6.93
CA ILE A 232 -20.49 -10.39 5.88
C ILE A 232 -22.01 -10.30 6.11
N PRO A 233 -22.60 -9.09 6.05
CA PRO A 233 -24.04 -8.89 6.23
C PRO A 233 -24.88 -9.66 5.22
N GLU A 234 -25.98 -10.26 5.67
CA GLU A 234 -26.86 -11.07 4.81
C GLU A 234 -27.46 -10.26 3.64
N ILE A 235 -27.66 -8.96 3.84
CA ILE A 235 -28.18 -8.06 2.81
C ILE A 235 -27.21 -7.88 1.64
N VAL A 236 -25.90 -7.79 1.95
CA VAL A 236 -24.82 -7.71 0.97
C VAL A 236 -24.72 -9.04 0.20
N ARG A 237 -24.65 -10.17 0.92
CA ARG A 237 -24.61 -11.51 0.29
C ARG A 237 -25.78 -11.72 -0.66
N THR A 238 -26.99 -11.45 -0.20
CA THR A 238 -28.21 -11.63 -1.00
C THR A 238 -28.20 -10.77 -2.26
N PHE A 239 -27.72 -9.52 -2.17
CA PHE A 239 -27.62 -8.62 -3.31
C PHE A 239 -26.65 -9.16 -4.37
N VAL A 240 -25.45 -9.58 -3.96
CA VAL A 240 -24.44 -10.13 -4.86
C VAL A 240 -24.92 -11.43 -5.49
N GLU A 241 -25.44 -12.37 -4.71
CA GLU A 241 -25.98 -13.64 -5.23
C GLU A 241 -27.10 -13.43 -6.26
N THR A 242 -27.92 -12.40 -6.08
CA THR A 242 -29.07 -12.11 -6.96
C THR A 242 -28.64 -11.39 -8.25
N ASN A 243 -27.79 -10.38 -8.15
CA ASN A 243 -27.47 -9.48 -9.27
C ASN A 243 -26.17 -9.86 -9.99
N TYR A 244 -25.29 -10.59 -9.32
CA TYR A 244 -23.97 -11.00 -9.82
C TYR A 244 -23.74 -12.53 -9.63
N PRO A 245 -24.62 -13.41 -10.15
CA PRO A 245 -24.65 -14.85 -9.82
C PRO A 245 -23.44 -15.68 -10.25
N ASN A 246 -22.47 -15.08 -10.96
CA ASN A 246 -21.21 -15.73 -11.35
C ASN A 246 -19.99 -15.07 -10.69
N TYR A 247 -20.21 -14.04 -9.87
CA TYR A 247 -19.16 -13.45 -9.07
C TYR A 247 -19.25 -14.02 -7.66
N HIS A 248 -18.11 -14.05 -6.97
CA HIS A 248 -18.04 -14.27 -5.54
C HIS A 248 -17.51 -13.01 -4.86
N ILE A 249 -17.85 -12.86 -3.59
CA ILE A 249 -17.36 -11.77 -2.77
C ILE A 249 -15.93 -12.10 -2.37
N ASP A 250 -15.03 -11.14 -2.60
CA ASP A 250 -13.67 -11.16 -2.08
C ASP A 250 -13.71 -10.50 -0.70
N ASP A 251 -13.91 -9.18 -0.68
CA ASP A 251 -13.94 -8.35 0.51
C ASP A 251 -15.19 -7.49 0.63
N VAL A 252 -15.52 -7.14 1.88
CA VAL A 252 -16.59 -6.21 2.21
C VAL A 252 -16.13 -5.26 3.29
N ASP A 253 -16.20 -3.98 2.99
CA ASP A 253 -16.02 -2.91 3.96
C ASP A 253 -17.35 -2.22 4.22
N HIS A 254 -17.52 -1.71 5.44
CA HIS A 254 -18.56 -0.75 5.76
C HIS A 254 -17.94 0.58 6.15
N TYR A 255 -18.37 1.65 5.50
CA TYR A 255 -17.91 3.00 5.73
C TYR A 255 -19.01 3.80 6.44
N GLU A 256 -18.64 4.44 7.54
CA GLU A 256 -19.45 5.42 8.25
C GLU A 256 -18.74 6.77 8.20
N THR A 257 -19.48 7.82 7.83
CA THR A 257 -19.03 9.21 7.83
C THR A 257 -20.09 10.09 8.50
N ALA A 258 -19.84 11.39 8.61
CA ALA A 258 -20.84 12.32 9.13
C ALA A 258 -22.13 12.39 8.28
N THR A 259 -22.08 12.04 7.00
CA THR A 259 -23.19 12.19 6.04
C THR A 259 -23.71 10.88 5.47
N ASP A 260 -22.87 9.86 5.40
CA ASP A 260 -23.12 8.63 4.66
C ASP A 260 -22.76 7.37 5.46
N SER A 261 -23.48 6.29 5.19
CA SER A 261 -23.26 4.94 5.72
C SER A 261 -23.51 3.92 4.59
N TYR A 262 -22.50 3.13 4.23
CA TYR A 262 -22.55 2.28 3.04
C TYR A 262 -21.56 1.11 3.09
N TYR A 263 -21.82 0.09 2.29
CA TYR A 263 -20.90 -1.01 2.04
C TYR A 263 -20.11 -0.78 0.76
N CYS A 264 -18.81 -1.03 0.76
CA CYS A 264 -17.99 -1.29 -0.42
C CYS A 264 -17.78 -2.79 -0.52
N VAL A 265 -18.08 -3.38 -1.67
CA VAL A 265 -18.08 -4.84 -1.84
C VAL A 265 -17.26 -5.16 -3.07
N GLU A 266 -16.14 -5.83 -2.85
CA GLU A 266 -15.26 -6.32 -3.91
C GLU A 266 -15.78 -7.70 -4.33
N ILE A 267 -16.08 -7.82 -5.62
CA ILE A 267 -16.58 -9.06 -6.21
C ILE A 267 -15.67 -9.47 -7.37
N GLU A 268 -15.35 -10.75 -7.43
CA GLU A 268 -14.46 -11.29 -8.45
C GLU A 268 -15.07 -12.47 -9.21
N ARG A 269 -14.57 -12.68 -10.44
CA ARG A 269 -14.94 -13.81 -11.31
C ARG A 269 -13.76 -14.17 -12.21
N GLY A 270 -12.94 -15.13 -11.78
CA GLY A 270 -11.66 -15.38 -12.44
C GLY A 270 -10.78 -14.14 -12.27
N ASP A 271 -10.08 -13.72 -13.32
CA ASP A 271 -9.18 -12.55 -13.25
C ASP A 271 -9.92 -11.19 -13.32
N TYR A 272 -11.26 -11.18 -13.20
CA TYR A 272 -12.06 -9.96 -13.24
C TYR A 272 -12.49 -9.57 -11.84
N GLU A 273 -12.08 -8.40 -11.38
CA GLU A 273 -12.49 -7.78 -10.13
C GLU A 273 -13.44 -6.60 -10.39
N LYS A 274 -14.38 -6.35 -9.48
CA LYS A 274 -15.28 -5.20 -9.52
C LYS A 274 -15.62 -4.77 -8.09
N LYS A 275 -15.58 -3.47 -7.81
CA LYS A 275 -16.12 -2.89 -6.57
C LYS A 275 -17.54 -2.36 -6.81
N ILE A 276 -18.48 -2.74 -5.95
CA ILE A 276 -19.86 -2.22 -5.94
C ILE A 276 -20.16 -1.58 -4.58
N TYR A 277 -21.11 -0.65 -4.56
CA TYR A 277 -21.43 0.13 -3.36
C TYR A 277 -22.89 -0.05 -3.03
N LEU A 278 -23.20 -0.42 -1.80
CA LEU A 278 -24.57 -0.64 -1.35
C LEU A 278 -24.90 0.31 -0.20
N ASN A 279 -26.07 0.93 -0.21
CA ASN A 279 -26.56 1.61 0.99
C ASN A 279 -26.94 0.60 2.10
N GLU A 280 -27.26 1.08 3.30
CA GLU A 280 -27.70 0.22 4.42
C GLU A 280 -28.94 -0.63 4.13
N GLN A 281 -29.73 -0.29 3.10
CA GLN A 281 -30.90 -1.03 2.66
C GLN A 281 -30.57 -2.08 1.57
N GLY A 282 -29.30 -2.24 1.20
CA GLY A 282 -28.86 -3.21 0.21
C GLY A 282 -29.18 -2.83 -1.23
N GLU A 283 -29.38 -1.54 -1.49
CA GLU A 283 -29.58 -1.02 -2.84
C GLU A 283 -28.23 -0.54 -3.40
N GLU A 284 -27.91 -0.92 -4.64
CA GLU A 284 -26.69 -0.44 -5.30
C GLU A 284 -26.76 1.06 -5.58
N ILE A 285 -25.71 1.75 -5.17
CA ILE A 285 -25.46 3.18 -5.31
C ILE A 285 -24.15 3.40 -6.08
N GLY A 286 -23.91 4.62 -6.57
CA GLY A 286 -22.55 5.02 -6.98
C GLY A 286 -21.63 5.18 -5.78
N ARG A 287 -20.32 5.44 -5.97
CA ARG A 287 -19.40 5.78 -4.85
C ARG A 287 -20.03 6.95 -4.15
N PRO A 288 -20.17 6.87 -2.83
CA PRO A 288 -20.33 8.07 -2.05
C PRO A 288 -19.11 8.98 -2.27
N SER A 289 -19.38 10.27 -2.46
CA SER A 289 -18.36 11.30 -2.44
C SER A 289 -17.87 11.41 -0.99
N THR A 290 -16.86 10.65 -0.62
CA THR A 290 -16.22 10.87 0.68
C THR A 290 -15.55 12.24 0.62
N ASP A 291 -15.96 13.19 1.46
CA ASP A 291 -15.30 14.50 1.66
C ASP A 291 -13.87 14.36 2.26
N VAL A 292 -13.28 13.18 2.08
CA VAL A 292 -12.11 12.65 2.76
C VAL A 292 -11.32 11.90 1.71
N ASP A 293 -10.21 12.49 1.30
CA ASP A 293 -9.12 11.76 0.65
C ASP A 293 -8.58 10.76 1.68
N VAL A 294 -9.15 9.55 1.73
CA VAL A 294 -8.48 8.40 2.32
C VAL A 294 -7.71 7.75 1.17
N PRO A 295 -6.37 7.79 1.18
CA PRO A 295 -5.59 7.12 0.17
C PRO A 295 -5.62 5.62 0.46
N SER A 296 -6.50 4.90 -0.23
CA SER A 296 -6.34 3.46 -0.41
C SER A 296 -6.62 3.11 -1.87
N GLY A 297 -5.68 2.36 -2.44
CA GLY A 297 -5.55 2.12 -3.87
C GLY A 297 -6.62 1.21 -4.46
N GLY A 298 -6.81 1.37 -5.77
CA GLY A 298 -7.40 0.36 -6.66
C GLY A 298 -8.93 0.25 -6.69
N GLY A 299 -9.49 0.25 -7.90
CA GLY A 299 -10.86 -0.18 -8.20
C GLY A 299 -11.79 0.93 -8.69
N ALA A 300 -11.81 1.16 -9.99
CA ALA A 300 -12.57 2.21 -10.66
C ALA A 300 -14.10 2.04 -10.58
N GLN A 301 -14.75 3.19 -10.42
CA GLN A 301 -16.18 3.43 -10.29
C GLN A 301 -16.91 3.60 -11.62
N VAL A 302 -18.21 3.29 -11.63
CA VAL A 302 -19.14 3.78 -12.67
C VAL A 302 -19.65 5.16 -12.24
N THR A 303 -19.26 6.16 -13.02
CA THR A 303 -19.44 7.59 -12.80
C THR A 303 -20.46 8.15 -13.80
N SER A 304 -21.53 8.78 -13.33
CA SER A 304 -22.69 9.13 -14.17
C SER A 304 -22.43 10.25 -15.19
N GLY A 305 -21.51 11.16 -14.89
CA GLY A 305 -21.04 12.22 -15.76
C GLY A 305 -20.07 11.72 -16.82
N ILE A 306 -19.19 10.75 -16.49
CA ILE A 306 -18.35 10.06 -17.47
C ILE A 306 -19.21 9.32 -18.50
N GLU A 307 -20.18 8.52 -18.07
CA GLU A 307 -21.06 7.81 -19.02
C GLU A 307 -21.85 8.78 -19.92
N SER A 308 -22.31 9.90 -19.34
CA SER A 308 -22.97 10.97 -20.11
C SER A 308 -22.02 11.62 -21.12
N PHE A 309 -20.75 11.80 -20.75
CA PHE A 309 -19.71 12.33 -21.62
C PHE A 309 -19.39 11.35 -22.75
N LEU A 310 -19.16 10.08 -22.44
CA LEU A 310 -18.87 9.04 -23.43
C LEU A 310 -20.03 8.88 -24.40
N GLN A 311 -21.27 8.77 -23.92
CA GLN A 311 -22.44 8.65 -24.79
C GLN A 311 -22.61 9.86 -25.73
N LYS A 312 -22.26 11.05 -25.25
CA LYS A 312 -22.40 12.30 -26.02
C LYS A 312 -21.28 12.49 -27.04
N ASN A 313 -20.04 12.21 -26.65
CA ASN A 313 -18.85 12.55 -27.45
C ASN A 313 -18.28 11.36 -28.22
N TYR A 314 -18.49 10.15 -27.72
CA TYR A 314 -18.06 8.89 -28.31
C TYR A 314 -19.25 7.91 -28.43
N PRO A 315 -20.31 8.28 -29.18
CA PRO A 315 -21.45 7.40 -29.35
C PRO A 315 -21.01 6.05 -29.93
N ASP A 316 -21.58 4.96 -29.42
CA ASP A 316 -21.21 3.58 -29.79
C ASP A 316 -19.81 3.13 -29.35
N ALA A 317 -19.11 3.90 -28.51
CA ALA A 317 -17.87 3.45 -27.89
C ALA A 317 -18.08 2.19 -27.02
N TYR A 318 -17.15 1.27 -27.11
CA TYR A 318 -17.03 0.14 -26.20
C TYR A 318 -15.99 0.46 -25.14
N VAL A 319 -16.36 0.51 -23.87
CA VAL A 319 -15.39 0.72 -22.79
C VAL A 319 -14.63 -0.58 -22.55
N LYS A 320 -13.30 -0.52 -22.70
CA LYS A 320 -12.38 -1.64 -22.53
C LYS A 320 -11.94 -1.75 -21.06
N GLU A 321 -11.48 -0.65 -20.49
CA GLU A 321 -10.90 -0.61 -19.13
C GLU A 321 -11.22 0.72 -18.44
N ARG A 322 -11.10 0.74 -17.11
CA ARG A 322 -11.18 1.95 -16.29
C ARG A 322 -10.11 1.87 -15.21
N ASP A 323 -9.21 2.83 -15.23
CA ASP A 323 -8.12 2.92 -14.27
C ASP A 323 -8.22 4.20 -13.44
N TYR A 324 -7.63 4.13 -12.25
CA TYR A 324 -7.47 5.26 -11.36
C TYR A 324 -6.00 5.39 -10.99
N ASP A 325 -5.39 6.50 -11.42
CA ASP A 325 -4.01 6.83 -11.11
C ASP A 325 -3.87 8.34 -10.85
N ASP A 326 -3.06 8.71 -9.87
CA ASP A 326 -2.69 10.11 -9.57
C ASP A 326 -3.87 11.12 -9.50
N GLY A 327 -5.02 10.72 -8.97
CA GLY A 327 -6.20 11.59 -8.85
C GLY A 327 -6.97 11.81 -10.15
N ARG A 328 -6.74 10.95 -11.14
CA ARG A 328 -7.41 10.95 -12.45
C ARG A 328 -8.16 9.65 -12.66
N ILE A 329 -9.25 9.75 -13.41
CA ILE A 329 -10.01 8.60 -13.87
C ILE A 329 -9.68 8.46 -15.35
N GLU A 330 -9.05 7.35 -15.71
CA GLU A 330 -8.74 7.00 -17.10
C GLU A 330 -9.74 5.96 -17.58
N VAL A 331 -10.37 6.21 -18.73
CA VAL A 331 -11.33 5.30 -19.34
C VAL A 331 -10.84 4.95 -20.73
N GLU A 332 -10.33 3.74 -20.86
CA GLU A 332 -9.91 3.20 -22.14
C GLU A 332 -11.16 2.77 -22.93
N ILE A 333 -11.35 3.34 -24.11
CA ILE A 333 -12.48 3.04 -24.99
C ILE A 333 -12.01 2.59 -26.37
N ILE A 334 -12.78 1.69 -26.98
CA ILE A 334 -12.74 1.45 -28.41
C ILE A 334 -13.84 2.28 -29.07
N HIS A 335 -13.45 3.27 -29.88
CA HIS A 335 -14.36 4.13 -30.63
C HIS A 335 -13.82 4.39 -32.04
N ASP A 336 -14.67 4.27 -33.05
CA ASP A 336 -14.28 4.34 -34.48
C ASP A 336 -13.16 3.35 -34.88
N GLY A 337 -13.11 2.21 -34.20
CA GLY A 337 -12.10 1.16 -34.42
C GLY A 337 -10.71 1.52 -33.89
N ARG A 338 -10.60 2.51 -33.01
CA ARG A 338 -9.37 2.91 -32.31
C ARG A 338 -9.54 2.78 -30.82
N GLU A 339 -8.46 2.43 -30.17
CA GLU A 339 -8.29 2.59 -28.72
C GLU A 339 -8.08 4.06 -28.40
N LYS A 340 -8.67 4.54 -27.31
CA LYS A 340 -8.52 5.90 -26.82
C LYS A 340 -8.54 5.92 -25.31
N ASP A 341 -7.69 6.73 -24.72
CA ASP A 341 -7.70 6.95 -23.27
C ASP A 341 -8.42 8.25 -22.97
N VAL A 342 -9.57 8.17 -22.31
CA VAL A 342 -10.39 9.32 -21.93
C VAL A 342 -10.16 9.62 -20.46
N VAL A 343 -9.48 10.71 -20.19
CA VAL A 343 -9.03 11.07 -18.85
C VAL A 343 -9.91 12.17 -18.26
N PHE A 344 -10.32 11.98 -17.01
CA PHE A 344 -11.13 12.91 -16.22
C PHE A 344 -10.42 13.25 -14.90
N ASN A 345 -10.77 14.40 -14.32
CA ASN A 345 -10.44 14.66 -12.91
C ASN A 345 -11.47 13.99 -11.98
N PHE A 346 -11.24 14.09 -10.67
CA PHE A 346 -12.13 13.52 -9.65
C PHE A 346 -13.57 14.06 -9.68
N ASN A 347 -13.81 15.25 -10.26
CA ASN A 347 -15.14 15.82 -10.44
C ASN A 347 -15.84 15.33 -11.71
N GLU A 348 -15.29 14.30 -12.38
CA GLU A 348 -15.76 13.79 -13.67
C GLU A 348 -15.71 14.86 -14.79
N GLU A 349 -14.84 15.87 -14.65
CA GLU A 349 -14.59 16.85 -15.71
C GLU A 349 -13.53 16.29 -16.65
N TRP A 350 -13.85 16.25 -17.95
CA TRP A 350 -12.95 15.78 -19.00
C TRP A 350 -11.70 16.65 -19.08
N LEU A 351 -10.54 16.01 -18.92
CA LEU A 351 -9.23 16.65 -19.00
C LEU A 351 -8.62 16.50 -20.38
N ARG A 352 -8.60 15.26 -20.91
CA ARG A 352 -8.05 14.97 -22.22
C ARG A 352 -8.56 13.65 -22.80
N THR A 353 -8.40 13.50 -24.12
CA THR A 353 -8.44 12.20 -24.78
C THR A 353 -7.21 12.02 -25.65
N THR A 354 -6.54 10.88 -25.53
CA THR A 354 -5.35 10.51 -26.31
C THR A 354 -5.63 9.29 -27.17
N TYR A 355 -5.09 9.27 -28.40
CA TYR A 355 -5.18 8.12 -29.30
C TYR A 355 -4.24 8.24 -30.50
N ASP A 356 -3.81 7.11 -31.05
CA ASP A 356 -2.94 7.04 -32.23
C ASP A 356 -3.61 7.59 -33.50
N VAL A 357 -2.81 8.30 -34.29
CA VAL A 357 -3.18 8.77 -35.64
C VAL A 357 -2.11 8.44 -36.65
N TYR A 358 -2.52 8.05 -37.86
CA TYR A 358 -1.54 7.80 -38.90
C TYR A 358 -0.91 9.13 -39.38
N PRO A 359 0.35 9.11 -39.86
CA PRO A 359 1.04 10.27 -40.43
C PRO A 359 0.26 11.06 -41.49
N ASN A 360 -0.57 10.37 -42.28
CA ASN A 360 -1.39 10.98 -43.31
C ASN A 360 -2.65 11.68 -42.76
N GLU A 361 -3.04 11.37 -41.53
CA GLU A 361 -4.16 11.99 -40.80
C GLU A 361 -3.76 13.27 -40.08
N LEU A 362 -2.46 13.49 -39.87
CA LEU A 362 -1.96 14.76 -39.35
C LEU A 362 -2.38 15.95 -40.24
N PRO A 363 -2.80 17.08 -39.64
CA PRO A 363 -3.11 18.29 -40.39
C PRO A 363 -1.94 18.76 -41.25
N ASP A 364 -2.23 19.32 -42.42
CA ASP A 364 -1.20 19.86 -43.32
C ASP A 364 -0.35 20.95 -42.64
N ALA A 365 -0.95 21.72 -41.73
CA ALA A 365 -0.24 22.73 -40.95
C ALA A 365 0.80 22.10 -40.00
N VAL A 366 0.47 20.97 -39.35
CA VAL A 366 1.39 20.22 -38.49
C VAL A 366 2.54 19.68 -39.33
N LYS A 367 2.24 18.93 -40.40
CA LYS A 367 3.27 18.37 -41.29
C LYS A 367 4.20 19.45 -41.87
N THR A 368 3.63 20.59 -42.29
CA THR A 368 4.40 21.73 -42.81
C THR A 368 5.32 22.32 -41.74
N ALA A 369 4.83 22.47 -40.50
CA ALA A 369 5.62 23.01 -39.40
C ALA A 369 6.78 22.08 -39.01
N LEU A 370 6.54 20.77 -38.95
CA LEU A 370 7.58 19.78 -38.66
C LEU A 370 8.68 19.78 -39.74
N LYS A 371 8.31 19.78 -41.03
CA LYS A 371 9.30 19.89 -42.13
C LYS A 371 10.06 21.21 -42.11
N ALA A 372 9.39 22.30 -41.76
CA ALA A 372 10.04 23.61 -41.66
C ALA A 372 11.07 23.66 -40.51
N GLU A 373 10.79 22.98 -39.39
CA GLU A 373 11.66 22.98 -38.21
C GLU A 373 12.80 21.94 -38.30
N PHE A 374 12.49 20.70 -38.68
CA PHE A 374 13.42 19.57 -38.65
C PHE A 374 13.99 19.21 -40.03
N GLY A 375 13.52 19.88 -41.09
CA GLY A 375 13.99 19.73 -42.46
C GLY A 375 13.13 18.82 -43.33
N GLU A 376 13.30 18.95 -44.65
CA GLU A 376 12.51 18.23 -45.66
C GLU A 376 12.68 16.71 -45.58
N ASP A 377 13.83 16.24 -45.07
CA ASP A 377 14.16 14.83 -44.91
C ASP A 377 13.58 14.22 -43.60
N ALA A 378 13.02 15.03 -42.69
CA ALA A 378 12.48 14.54 -41.40
C ALA A 378 11.36 13.52 -41.61
N TYR A 379 11.27 12.50 -40.77
CA TYR A 379 10.29 11.42 -40.91
C TYR A 379 9.54 11.20 -39.60
N TRP A 380 8.36 10.64 -39.69
CA TRP A 380 7.56 10.17 -38.56
C TRP A 380 6.78 8.95 -39.05
N GLY A 381 6.98 7.85 -38.34
CA GLY A 381 6.42 6.53 -38.54
C GLY A 381 4.93 6.46 -38.24
N ASN A 382 4.34 5.29 -38.52
CA ASN A 382 2.91 5.09 -38.30
C ASN A 382 2.51 5.04 -36.83
N ASP A 383 3.46 4.71 -35.96
CA ASP A 383 3.24 4.52 -34.52
C ASP A 383 3.86 5.70 -33.73
N ASP A 384 4.22 6.78 -34.44
CA ASP A 384 5.02 7.91 -33.93
C ASP A 384 4.15 9.17 -33.79
N CYS A 385 2.83 9.02 -33.78
CA CYS A 385 1.88 10.13 -33.92
C CYS A 385 0.65 9.91 -33.05
N GLU A 386 0.49 10.73 -32.02
CA GLU A 386 -0.67 10.74 -31.15
C GLU A 386 -1.48 12.02 -31.32
N CYS A 387 -2.80 11.90 -31.23
CA CYS A 387 -3.72 13.02 -31.13
C CYS A 387 -4.10 13.24 -29.66
N VAL A 388 -3.98 14.48 -29.19
CA VAL A 388 -4.31 14.88 -27.82
C VAL A 388 -5.41 15.93 -27.86
N GLU A 389 -6.64 15.52 -27.55
CA GLU A 389 -7.80 16.40 -27.45
C GLU A 389 -7.91 16.92 -26.01
N THR A 390 -8.11 18.22 -25.83
CA THR A 390 -8.25 18.87 -24.51
C THR A 390 -9.34 19.96 -24.55
N PRO A 391 -9.79 20.49 -23.40
CA PRO A 391 -10.67 21.65 -23.36
C PRO A 391 -10.11 22.91 -24.06
N GLU A 392 -8.79 23.01 -24.20
CA GLU A 392 -8.12 24.16 -24.84
C GLU A 392 -7.98 23.99 -26.36
N GLY A 393 -8.13 22.77 -26.87
CA GLY A 393 -8.07 22.45 -28.29
C GLY A 393 -7.42 21.09 -28.58
N THR A 394 -7.19 20.83 -29.86
CA THR A 394 -6.53 19.61 -30.36
C THR A 394 -5.05 19.87 -30.61
N PHE A 395 -4.23 18.97 -30.11
CA PHE A 395 -2.79 18.94 -30.24
C PHE A 395 -2.35 17.57 -30.77
N TYR A 396 -1.09 17.48 -31.13
CA TYR A 396 -0.44 16.26 -31.59
C TYR A 396 0.91 16.14 -30.91
N GLU A 397 1.23 14.93 -30.49
CA GLU A 397 2.57 14.52 -30.08
C GLU A 397 3.13 13.67 -31.22
N VAL A 398 4.30 14.06 -31.72
CA VAL A 398 4.91 13.43 -32.89
C VAL A 398 6.38 13.18 -32.60
N GLU A 399 6.78 11.92 -32.66
CA GLU A 399 8.19 11.52 -32.68
C GLU A 399 8.73 11.77 -34.10
N VAL A 400 9.72 12.64 -34.20
CA VAL A 400 10.30 13.10 -35.47
C VAL A 400 11.74 12.61 -35.59
N GLU A 401 11.92 11.63 -36.46
CA GLU A 401 13.24 11.12 -36.81
C GLU A 401 13.95 12.06 -37.80
N THR A 402 15.21 12.36 -37.51
CA THR A 402 16.12 13.06 -38.42
C THR A 402 17.39 12.23 -38.66
N ARG A 403 18.42 12.76 -39.34
CA ARG A 403 19.65 12.00 -39.58
C ARG A 403 20.50 11.88 -38.30
N GLY A 404 20.09 10.99 -37.42
CA GLY A 404 20.84 10.56 -36.23
C GLY A 404 20.27 11.01 -34.89
N ASP A 405 19.16 11.75 -34.88
CA ASP A 405 18.48 12.24 -33.69
C ASP A 405 16.96 12.05 -33.87
N ASP A 406 16.28 11.68 -32.78
CA ASP A 406 14.82 11.52 -32.69
C ASP A 406 14.30 12.62 -31.76
N TRP A 407 13.09 13.14 -32.01
CA TRP A 407 12.57 14.30 -31.29
C TRP A 407 11.10 14.10 -30.95
N ASP A 408 10.72 14.26 -29.69
CA ASP A 408 9.31 14.34 -29.31
C ASP A 408 8.82 15.78 -29.49
N VAL A 409 7.74 15.97 -30.24
CA VAL A 409 7.24 17.30 -30.59
C VAL A 409 5.76 17.44 -30.24
N TYR A 410 5.47 18.32 -29.29
CA TYR A 410 4.09 18.71 -28.97
C TYR A 410 3.67 19.95 -29.76
N ILE A 411 2.66 19.79 -30.62
CA ILE A 411 2.26 20.79 -31.62
C ILE A 411 0.75 20.93 -31.72
N SER A 412 0.26 22.17 -31.76
CA SER A 412 -1.18 22.41 -31.97
C SER A 412 -1.62 22.06 -33.40
N ALA A 413 -2.91 21.77 -33.61
CA ALA A 413 -3.48 21.50 -34.94
C ALA A 413 -3.23 22.62 -36.00
N ALA A 414 -2.95 23.85 -35.56
CA ALA A 414 -2.59 24.97 -36.42
C ALA A 414 -1.10 25.03 -36.81
N GLY A 415 -0.28 24.05 -36.39
CA GLY A 415 1.15 23.98 -36.69
C GLY A 415 2.03 24.83 -35.78
N LYS A 416 1.52 25.31 -34.63
CA LYS A 416 2.34 26.00 -33.63
C LYS A 416 2.96 24.97 -32.70
N ILE A 417 4.29 24.81 -32.75
CA ILE A 417 5.08 24.00 -31.81
C ILE A 417 4.99 24.64 -30.42
N ILE A 418 4.62 23.84 -29.44
CA ILE A 418 4.46 24.23 -28.04
C ILE A 418 5.72 23.87 -27.26
N TRP A 419 6.22 22.66 -27.43
CA TRP A 419 7.44 22.13 -26.84
C TRP A 419 8.05 21.04 -27.75
N ARG A 420 9.35 20.78 -27.57
CA ARG A 420 10.07 19.64 -28.13
C ARG A 420 11.19 19.17 -27.19
N GLU A 421 11.54 17.89 -27.23
CA GLU A 421 12.64 17.26 -26.49
C GLU A 421 13.43 16.29 -27.41
N ASP A 422 14.69 16.01 -27.05
CA ASP A 422 15.68 15.21 -27.80
C ASP A 422 16.03 13.88 -27.14
#